data_AF-K2NXG1-F1
#
_entry.id   AF-K2NXG1-F1
#
_cell.length_a   1.000
_cell.length_b   1.000
_cell.length_c   1.000
_cell.angle_alpha   90.00
_cell.angle_beta   90.00
_cell.angle_gamma   90.00
#
_symmetry.space_group_name_H-M   'P 1'
#
loop_
_entity.id
_entity.type
_entity.pdbx_description
1 polymer ?
#
loop_
_entity_poly.entity_id
_entity_poly.type
_entity_poly.pdbx_seq_one_letter_code
_entity_poly.pdbx_strand_id
1 'polypeptide(L)'
;MKLKDFPKTDQAIITAMKSHIGIDRAIKLNTLAQQLKLTERALQGRIEVLQGMGCAIGSIDNGYFIPTTEEERRLGIIKKMRTGSSISRAVDGYNLAELDWLEQLEGIE
;
A
#
# COMPACT_ATOMS: atom_id res chain seq x y z
N MET A 1 -22.35 1.25 -0.53
CA MET A 1 -21.68 1.42 -1.84
C MET A 1 -22.21 0.40 -2.84
N LYS A 2 -22.46 0.78 -4.09
CA LYS A 2 -22.75 -0.17 -5.17
C LYS A 2 -21.55 -0.23 -6.11
N LEU A 3 -21.22 -1.42 -6.62
CA LEU A 3 -20.05 -1.62 -7.50
C LEU A 3 -20.09 -0.72 -8.74
N LYS A 4 -21.29 -0.50 -9.30
CA LYS A 4 -21.50 0.34 -10.49
C LYS A 4 -21.13 1.82 -10.29
N ASP A 5 -21.00 2.27 -9.04
CA ASP A 5 -20.66 3.65 -8.71
C ASP A 5 -19.14 3.92 -8.86
N PHE A 6 -18.34 2.88 -9.06
CA PHE A 6 -16.89 2.96 -9.21
C PHE A 6 -16.47 3.08 -10.67
N PRO A 7 -15.32 3.73 -10.98
CA PRO A 7 -14.67 3.61 -12.28
C PRO A 7 -14.42 2.15 -12.69
N LYS A 8 -14.41 1.84 -14.00
CA LYS A 8 -14.23 0.45 -14.48
C LYS A 8 -12.97 -0.22 -13.93
N THR A 9 -11.87 0.52 -13.79
CA THR A 9 -10.62 0.01 -13.22
C THR A 9 -10.80 -0.42 -11.77
N ASP A 10 -11.49 0.37 -10.97
CA ASP A 10 -11.78 0.05 -9.57
C ASP A 10 -12.73 -1.13 -9.44
N GLN A 11 -13.74 -1.20 -10.32
CA GLN A 11 -14.62 -2.37 -10.37
C GLN A 11 -13.82 -3.64 -10.67
N ALA A 12 -12.84 -3.58 -11.56
CA ALA A 12 -11.96 -4.71 -11.88
C ALA A 12 -11.09 -5.10 -10.68
N ILE A 13 -10.51 -4.12 -9.98
CA ILE A 13 -9.75 -4.36 -8.74
C ILE A 13 -10.63 -5.02 -7.69
N ILE A 14 -11.79 -4.44 -7.37
CA ILE A 14 -12.72 -4.99 -6.36
C ILE A 14 -13.15 -6.41 -6.75
N THR A 15 -13.42 -6.64 -8.03
CA THR A 15 -13.83 -7.97 -8.54
C THR A 15 -12.70 -8.99 -8.40
N ALA A 16 -11.46 -8.65 -8.74
CA ALA A 16 -10.30 -9.53 -8.56
C ALA A 16 -10.08 -9.85 -7.06
N MET A 17 -10.22 -8.84 -6.20
CA MET A 17 -10.06 -8.99 -4.75
C MET A 17 -11.08 -9.91 -4.08
N LYS A 18 -12.22 -10.22 -4.73
CA LYS A 18 -13.20 -11.19 -4.20
C LYS A 18 -12.61 -12.59 -4.00
N SER A 19 -11.59 -12.95 -4.78
CA SER A 19 -10.86 -14.22 -4.62
C SER A 19 -9.88 -14.22 -3.45
N HIS A 20 -9.60 -13.04 -2.87
CA HIS A 20 -8.57 -12.79 -1.87
C HIS A 20 -9.18 -12.35 -0.52
N ILE A 21 -10.32 -12.95 -0.16
CA ILE A 21 -10.97 -12.77 1.14
C ILE A 21 -10.29 -13.67 2.19
N GLY A 22 -9.88 -13.08 3.31
CA GLY A 22 -9.08 -13.70 4.36
C GLY A 22 -7.57 -13.50 4.17
N ILE A 23 -6.84 -13.37 5.27
CA ILE A 23 -5.40 -13.03 5.27
C ILE A 23 -4.53 -14.08 4.57
N ASP A 24 -4.90 -15.35 4.67
CA ASP A 24 -4.19 -16.47 4.05
C ASP A 24 -4.27 -16.46 2.52
N ARG A 25 -5.19 -15.66 1.95
CA ARG A 25 -5.38 -15.52 0.50
C ARG A 25 -4.76 -14.24 -0.06
N ALA A 26 -3.85 -13.61 0.68
CA ALA A 26 -3.21 -12.38 0.23
C ALA A 26 -2.54 -12.54 -1.14
N ILE A 27 -2.70 -11.52 -2.00
CA ILE A 27 -2.11 -11.46 -3.35
C ILE A 27 -1.02 -10.40 -3.42
N LYS A 28 0.12 -10.77 -4.00
CA LYS A 28 1.24 -9.84 -4.23
C LYS A 28 0.84 -8.74 -5.23
N LEU A 29 1.32 -7.52 -5.00
CA LEU A 29 1.04 -6.34 -5.83
C LEU A 29 1.32 -6.59 -7.31
N ASN A 30 2.52 -7.11 -7.61
CA ASN A 30 2.99 -7.36 -8.97
C ASN A 30 2.08 -8.37 -9.71
N THR A 31 1.61 -9.41 -9.01
CA THR A 31 0.75 -10.46 -9.57
C THR A 31 -0.63 -9.89 -9.89
N LEU A 32 -1.21 -9.12 -8.96
CA LEU A 32 -2.49 -8.45 -9.19
C LEU A 32 -2.39 -7.39 -10.31
N ALA A 33 -1.28 -6.65 -10.38
CA ALA A 33 -1.03 -5.66 -11.42
C ALA A 33 -0.98 -6.30 -12.81
N GLN A 34 -0.27 -7.42 -12.95
CA GLN A 34 -0.20 -8.20 -14.18
C GLN A 34 -1.58 -8.72 -14.61
N GLN A 35 -2.36 -9.29 -13.69
CA GLN A 35 -3.72 -9.78 -13.98
C GLN A 35 -4.64 -8.67 -14.51
N LEU A 36 -4.50 -7.45 -13.95
CA LEU A 36 -5.32 -6.30 -14.32
C LEU A 36 -4.74 -5.48 -15.48
N LYS A 37 -3.57 -5.85 -16.02
CA LYS A 37 -2.82 -5.10 -17.05
C LYS A 37 -2.56 -3.65 -16.62
N LEU A 38 -2.18 -3.46 -15.35
CA LEU A 38 -1.82 -2.18 -14.76
C LEU A 38 -0.33 -2.17 -14.37
N THR A 39 0.24 -0.97 -14.23
CA THR A 39 1.53 -0.83 -13.54
C THR A 39 1.34 -0.97 -12.03
N GLU A 40 2.36 -1.41 -11.30
CA GLU A 40 2.31 -1.53 -9.84
C GLU A 40 1.98 -0.20 -9.17
N ARG A 41 2.59 0.90 -9.63
CA ARG A 41 2.31 2.26 -9.13
C ARG A 41 0.86 2.67 -9.35
N ALA A 42 0.30 2.39 -10.53
CA ALA A 42 -1.09 2.71 -10.82
C ALA A 42 -2.05 1.89 -9.94
N LEU A 43 -1.79 0.58 -9.81
CA LEU A 43 -2.60 -0.28 -8.94
C LEU A 43 -2.54 0.17 -7.48
N GLN A 44 -1.34 0.45 -6.95
CA GLN A 44 -1.17 0.92 -5.59
C GLN A 44 -1.98 2.20 -5.32
N GLY A 45 -1.87 3.20 -6.21
CA GLY A 45 -2.64 4.44 -6.08
C GLY A 45 -4.16 4.22 -6.13
N ARG A 46 -4.65 3.29 -6.98
CA ARG A 46 -6.08 2.93 -6.98
C ARG A 46 -6.51 2.23 -5.70
N ILE A 47 -5.69 1.34 -5.14
CA ILE A 47 -5.97 0.68 -3.86
C ILE A 47 -6.07 1.71 -2.73
N GLU A 48 -5.19 2.71 -2.71
CA GLU A 48 -5.22 3.80 -1.70
C GLU A 48 -6.51 4.62 -1.81
N VAL A 49 -6.95 4.96 -3.02
CA VAL A 49 -8.24 5.63 -3.25
C VAL A 49 -9.39 4.77 -2.75
N LEU A 50 -9.42 3.48 -3.09
CA LEU A 50 -10.46 2.55 -2.63
C LEU A 50 -10.51 2.46 -1.11
N GLN A 51 -9.36 2.42 -0.44
CA GLN A 51 -9.27 2.42 1.02
C GLN A 51 -9.82 3.72 1.62
N GLY A 52 -9.50 4.87 1.02
CA GLY A 52 -10.07 6.17 1.42
C GLY A 52 -11.58 6.24 1.24
N MET A 53 -12.14 5.47 0.30
CA MET A 53 -13.59 5.34 0.09
C MET A 53 -14.25 4.31 1.02
N GLY A 54 -13.49 3.68 1.93
CA GLY A 54 -14.01 2.71 2.89
C GLY A 54 -13.98 1.25 2.42
N CYS A 55 -13.33 0.94 1.31
CA CYS A 55 -13.03 -0.46 0.96
C CYS A 55 -11.94 -0.98 1.90
N ALA A 56 -12.30 -1.92 2.79
CA ALA A 56 -11.34 -2.61 3.64
C ALA A 56 -10.46 -3.54 2.80
N ILE A 57 -9.42 -2.99 2.18
CA ILE A 57 -8.35 -3.74 1.51
C ILE A 57 -7.14 -3.68 2.43
N GLY A 58 -6.87 -4.77 3.14
CA GLY A 58 -5.70 -4.91 4.01
C GLY A 58 -4.43 -5.15 3.21
N SER A 59 -3.28 -4.88 3.83
CA SER A 59 -1.95 -5.17 3.28
C SER A 59 -1.05 -5.76 4.36
N ILE A 60 -0.35 -6.83 4.03
CA ILE A 60 0.74 -7.42 4.81
C ILE A 60 1.99 -7.52 3.93
N ASP A 61 3.11 -7.97 4.50
CA ASP A 61 4.36 -8.17 3.74
C ASP A 61 4.17 -9.10 2.53
N ASN A 62 3.25 -10.07 2.63
CA ASN A 62 2.96 -11.04 1.58
C ASN A 62 1.91 -10.60 0.55
N GLY A 63 1.29 -9.42 0.70
CA GLY A 63 0.34 -8.90 -0.29
C GLY A 63 -0.92 -8.26 0.29
N TYR A 64 -1.91 -8.07 -0.58
CA TYR A 64 -3.20 -7.45 -0.29
C TYR A 64 -4.31 -8.49 -0.11
N PHE A 65 -5.28 -8.21 0.76
CA PHE A 65 -6.40 -9.12 1.04
C PHE A 65 -7.63 -8.33 1.53
N ILE A 66 -8.79 -8.98 1.57
CA ILE A 66 -10.01 -8.44 2.19
C ILE A 66 -10.17 -9.09 3.58
N PRO A 67 -10.12 -8.32 4.68
CA PRO A 67 -10.23 -8.88 6.01
C PRO A 67 -11.66 -9.37 6.28
N THR A 68 -11.76 -10.48 7.02
CA THR A 68 -12.98 -11.11 7.50
C THR A 68 -13.18 -10.93 9.00
N THR A 69 -12.11 -10.59 9.72
CA THR A 69 -12.13 -10.32 11.17
C THR A 69 -11.50 -8.97 11.50
N GLU A 70 -11.76 -8.48 12.71
CA GLU A 70 -11.14 -7.24 13.20
C GLU A 70 -9.63 -7.42 13.42
N GLU A 71 -9.17 -8.62 13.81
CA GLU A 71 -7.75 -8.90 13.98
C GLU A 71 -7.01 -8.85 12.64
N GLU A 72 -7.57 -9.46 11.60
CA GLU A 72 -7.03 -9.36 10.25
C GLU A 72 -6.97 -7.90 9.76
N ARG A 73 -8.03 -7.11 10.03
CA ARG A 73 -8.05 -5.68 9.73
C ARG A 73 -6.93 -4.94 10.47
N ARG A 74 -6.76 -5.23 11.76
CA ARG A 74 -5.71 -4.64 12.62
C ARG A 74 -4.31 -4.91 12.08
N LEU A 75 -4.03 -6.14 11.64
CA LEU A 75 -2.75 -6.49 11.01
C LEU A 75 -2.49 -5.64 9.76
N GLY A 76 -3.52 -5.45 8.92
CA GLY A 76 -3.44 -4.57 7.75
C GLY A 76 -3.14 -3.11 8.10
N ILE A 77 -3.72 -2.60 9.19
CA ILE A 77 -3.46 -1.25 9.70
C ILE A 77 -2.03 -1.12 10.24
N ILE A 78 -1.56 -2.10 11.02
CA ILE A 78 -0.20 -2.10 11.59
C ILE A 78 0.86 -1.97 10.50
N LYS A 79 0.73 -2.73 9.41
CA LYS A 79 1.66 -2.64 8.28
C LYS A 79 1.67 -1.23 7.66
N LYS A 80 0.50 -0.63 7.43
CA LYS A 80 0.37 0.73 6.91
C LYS A 80 1.00 1.77 7.83
N MET A 81 0.73 1.69 9.14
CA MET A 81 1.33 2.60 10.13
C MET A 81 2.85 2.51 10.11
N ARG A 82 3.42 1.28 10.06
CA ARG A 82 4.87 1.09 9.95
C ARG A 82 5.46 1.77 8.72
N THR A 83 4.79 1.65 7.57
CA THR A 83 5.19 2.33 6.33
C THR A 83 5.14 3.86 6.51
N GLY A 84 4.06 4.39 7.07
CA GLY A 84 3.92 5.83 7.36
C GLY A 84 5.00 6.36 8.29
N SER A 85 5.29 5.65 9.39
CA SER A 85 6.38 6.00 10.31
C SER A 85 7.77 5.94 9.65
N SER A 86 7.99 5.01 8.70
CA SER A 86 9.24 4.96 7.95
C SER A 86 9.39 6.17 7.02
N ILE A 87 8.31 6.58 6.36
CA ILE A 87 8.31 7.78 5.49
C ILE A 87 8.57 9.03 6.33
N SER A 88 7.88 9.19 7.46
CA SER A 88 8.08 10.33 8.37
C SER A 88 9.54 10.45 8.81
N ARG A 89 10.15 9.34 9.27
CA ARG A 89 11.56 9.34 9.67
C ARG A 89 12.52 9.72 8.54
N ALA A 90 12.24 9.31 7.31
CA ALA A 90 13.05 9.69 6.16
C ALA A 90 12.93 11.19 5.85
N VAL A 91 11.72 11.75 5.95
CA VAL A 91 11.48 13.20 5.81
C VAL A 91 12.20 13.98 6.91
N ASP A 92 12.08 13.56 8.17
CA ASP A 92 12.75 14.20 9.30
C ASP A 92 14.27 14.18 9.12
N GLY A 93 14.83 13.04 8.70
CA GLY A 93 16.25 12.93 8.38
C GLY A 93 16.68 13.88 7.27
N TYR A 94 15.89 14.04 6.21
CA TYR A 94 16.19 14.97 5.11
C TYR A 94 16.08 16.44 5.54
N ASN A 95 15.10 16.78 6.38
CA ASN A 95 14.94 18.13 6.92
C ASN A 95 16.09 18.54 7.85
N LEU A 96 16.65 17.57 8.57
CA LEU A 96 17.73 17.79 9.53
C LEU A 96 19.12 17.57 8.93
N ALA A 97 19.23 17.09 7.69
CA ALA A 97 20.50 16.84 7.04
C ALA A 97 21.22 18.16 6.75
N GLU A 98 22.47 18.25 7.19
CA GLU A 98 23.36 19.36 6.82
C GLU A 98 23.71 19.23 5.33
N LEU A 99 23.74 20.33 4.58
CA LEU A 99 23.91 20.28 3.12
C LEU A 99 25.33 19.89 2.67
N ASP A 100 26.30 20.09 3.55
CA ASP A 100 27.71 19.71 3.44
C ASP A 100 27.98 18.29 3.96
N TRP A 101 26.95 17.48 4.25
CA TRP A 101 27.11 16.11 4.78
C TRP A 101 28.05 15.23 3.95
N LEU A 102 28.15 15.46 2.63
CA LEU A 102 29.12 14.76 1.77
C LEU A 102 30.56 15.18 2.06
N GLU A 103 30.81 16.47 2.26
CA GLU A 103 32.13 17.02 2.58
C GLU A 103 32.61 16.54 3.97
N GLN A 104 31.67 16.41 4.91
CA GLN A 104 31.92 15.84 6.24
C GLN A 104 32.24 14.34 6.21
N LEU A 105 31.68 13.59 5.25
CA LEU A 105 31.97 12.16 5.07
C LEU A 105 33.34 11.92 4.42
N GLU A 106 33.72 12.78 3.47
CA GLU A 106 34.98 12.65 2.74
C GLU A 106 36.19 13.16 3.52
N GLY A 107 35.97 13.85 4.65
CA GLY A 107 37.03 14.35 5.50
C GLY A 107 37.95 15.25 4.70
N ILE A 108 37.42 16.38 4.21
CA ILE A 108 38.27 17.42 3.62
C ILE A 108 39.28 17.84 4.71
N GLU A 109 40.57 17.65 4.39
CA GLU A 109 41.78 17.73 5.23
C GLU A 109 41.77 18.75 6.38
#